data_AF-Q5C0V9-F1
#
_entry.id   AF-Q5C0V9-F1
#
_cell.length_a   1.000
_cell.length_b   1.000
_cell.length_c   1.000
_cell.angle_alpha   90.00
_cell.angle_beta   90.00
_cell.angle_gamma   90.00
#
_symmetry.space_group_name_H-M   'P 1'
#
loop_
_entity.id
_entity.type
_entity.pdbx_description
1 polymer ?
#
loop_
_entity_poly.entity_id
_entity_poly.type
_entity_poly.pdbx_seq_one_letter_code
_entity_poly.pdbx_strand_id
1 'polypeptide(L)'
;FKPLKHLIFFVNSIHRKMKSRGSWRHWNEKNRTDDQFSDRKIREIIVPTMDTARYKYIVDLCMKKHRPLLYVGPTGTGKSVYVQEKLMREIDKEKFVAYFINFSAQTSSNQTQVIIFSLKNKMVLFIDISS
;
A
#
# COMPACT_ATOMS: atom_id res chain seq x y z
N PHE A 1 5.50 15.42 18.57
CA PHE A 1 6.32 15.23 17.35
C PHE A 1 7.47 14.21 17.43
N LYS A 2 8.09 13.91 18.59
CA LYS A 2 9.18 12.92 18.70
C LYS A 2 8.85 11.45 18.32
N PRO A 3 7.68 10.86 18.67
CA PRO A 3 7.43 9.44 18.41
C PRO A 3 7.24 9.11 16.92
N LEU A 4 6.70 10.07 16.14
CA LEU A 4 6.47 9.89 14.70
C LEU A 4 7.78 9.78 13.91
N LYS A 5 8.80 10.58 14.27
CA LYS A 5 10.12 10.55 13.62
C LYS A 5 10.82 9.20 13.83
N HIS A 6 10.70 8.63 15.02
CA HIS A 6 11.30 7.35 15.35
C HIS A 6 10.62 6.21 14.56
N LEU A 7 9.28 6.25 14.44
CA LEU A 7 8.52 5.31 13.62
C LEU A 7 8.89 5.40 12.13
N ILE A 8 9.04 6.63 11.60
CA ILE A 8 9.44 6.87 10.20
C ILE A 8 10.85 6.34 9.94
N PHE A 9 11.80 6.61 10.83
CA PHE A 9 13.17 6.11 10.69
C PHE A 9 13.21 4.58 10.66
N PHE A 10 12.44 3.91 11.53
CA PHE A 10 12.38 2.45 11.53
C PHE A 10 11.85 1.92 10.21
N VAL A 11 10.71 2.41 9.72
CA VAL A 11 10.12 1.96 8.45
C VAL A 11 11.08 2.17 7.26
N ASN A 12 11.90 3.22 7.30
CA ASN A 12 12.87 3.49 6.25
C ASN A 12 14.07 2.53 6.25
N SER A 13 14.41 1.84 7.34
CA SER A 13 15.62 0.98 7.35
C SER A 13 15.33 -0.49 7.61
N ILE A 14 14.31 -0.79 8.42
CA ILE A 14 14.07 -2.14 8.94
C ILE A 14 12.57 -2.39 9.16
N HIS A 15 12.17 -3.66 9.14
CA HIS A 15 10.80 -4.05 9.49
C HIS A 15 10.81 -4.95 10.72
N ARG A 16 9.75 -4.84 11.54
CA ARG A 16 9.60 -5.66 12.75
C ARG A 16 8.93 -6.98 12.42
N LYS A 17 9.64 -8.09 12.59
CA LYS A 17 9.06 -9.43 12.52
C LYS A 17 8.46 -9.80 13.87
N MET A 18 7.14 -9.96 13.94
CA MET A 18 6.42 -10.41 15.13
C MET A 18 6.59 -11.93 15.30
N LYS A 19 7.74 -12.37 15.82
CA LYS A 19 7.88 -13.66 16.52
C LYS A 19 8.06 -13.39 18.02
N SER A 20 7.98 -14.40 18.88
CA SER A 20 7.95 -14.34 20.37
C SER A 20 8.56 -13.09 21.05
N ARG A 21 9.77 -12.65 20.67
CA ARG A 21 10.42 -11.43 21.22
C ARG A 21 10.55 -10.22 20.29
N GLY A 22 10.06 -10.30 19.05
CA GLY A 22 10.20 -9.26 18.02
C GLY A 22 11.64 -9.13 17.53
N SER A 23 11.89 -9.32 16.24
CA SER A 23 13.23 -9.08 15.66
C SER A 23 13.15 -8.09 14.52
N TRP A 24 14.04 -7.09 14.52
CA TRP A 24 14.20 -6.16 13.40
C TRP A 24 14.99 -6.83 12.28
N ARG A 25 14.48 -6.75 11.05
CA ARG A 25 15.09 -7.38 9.86
C ARG A 25 15.23 -6.35 8.75
N HIS A 26 16.27 -6.51 7.93
CA HIS A 26 16.47 -5.63 6.78
C HIS A 26 15.44 -5.95 5.69
N TRP A 27 15.06 -4.95 4.89
CA TRP A 27 14.06 -5.12 3.83
C TRP A 27 14.50 -6.11 2.74
N ASN A 28 15.80 -6.19 2.47
CA ASN A 28 16.37 -7.11 1.48
C ASN A 28 16.10 -8.59 1.79
N GLU A 29 15.87 -8.95 3.06
CA GLU A 29 15.50 -10.34 3.43
C GLU A 29 14.12 -10.76 2.88
N LYS A 30 13.28 -9.80 2.46
CA LYS A 30 11.93 -10.04 1.92
C LYS A 30 11.90 -10.17 0.40
N ASN A 31 12.97 -9.80 -0.30
CA ASN A 31 13.02 -9.86 -1.75
C ASN A 31 13.33 -11.29 -2.18
N ARG A 32 12.30 -12.14 -2.26
CA ARG A 32 12.41 -13.38 -3.04
C ARG A 32 12.43 -12.98 -4.51
N THR A 33 13.54 -13.27 -5.18
CA THR A 33 13.63 -13.34 -6.64
C THR A 33 12.72 -14.48 -7.07
N ASP A 34 11.53 -14.13 -7.56
CA ASP A 34 10.56 -15.09 -8.07
C ASP A 34 10.58 -14.99 -9.59
N ASP A 35 10.79 -16.12 -10.27
CA ASP A 35 10.83 -16.29 -11.74
C ASP A 35 9.43 -16.10 -12.39
N GLN A 36 8.57 -15.25 -11.80
CA GLN A 36 7.13 -15.15 -12.09
C GLN A 36 6.77 -14.20 -13.22
N PHE A 37 7.73 -13.80 -14.06
CA PHE A 37 7.53 -12.82 -15.11
C PHE A 37 7.27 -13.42 -16.49
N SER A 38 7.28 -14.76 -16.62
CA SER A 38 7.25 -15.45 -17.92
C SER A 38 6.00 -15.16 -18.77
N ASP A 39 4.90 -14.71 -18.17
CA ASP A 39 3.61 -14.51 -18.86
C ASP A 39 3.02 -13.09 -18.68
N ARG A 40 3.83 -12.13 -18.19
CA ARG A 40 3.38 -10.75 -17.97
C ARG A 40 3.91 -9.81 -19.04
N LYS A 41 3.08 -8.85 -19.47
CA LYS A 41 3.57 -7.73 -20.28
C LYS A 41 4.59 -6.94 -19.48
N ILE A 42 5.67 -6.50 -20.12
CA ILE A 42 6.77 -5.75 -19.48
C ILE A 42 6.24 -4.55 -18.67
N ARG A 43 5.18 -3.89 -19.15
CA ARG A 43 4.56 -2.73 -18.48
C ARG A 43 3.85 -3.06 -17.16
N GLU A 44 3.53 -4.32 -16.91
CA GLU A 44 2.82 -4.81 -15.72
C GLU A 44 3.78 -5.45 -14.70
N ILE A 45 5.06 -5.53 -15.03
CA ILE A 45 6.08 -6.10 -14.17
C ILE A 45 6.48 -5.06 -13.12
N ILE A 46 6.19 -5.35 -11.86
CA ILE A 46 6.69 -4.58 -10.72
C ILE A 46 7.97 -5.24 -10.23
N VAL A 47 9.09 -4.54 -10.40
CA VAL A 47 10.39 -5.01 -9.91
C VAL A 47 10.36 -5.06 -8.37
N PRO A 48 10.70 -6.20 -7.75
CA PRO A 48 10.76 -6.32 -6.30
C PRO A 48 11.94 -5.49 -5.77
N THR A 49 11.65 -4.26 -5.36
CA THR A 49 12.61 -3.37 -4.71
C THR A 49 12.29 -3.23 -3.23
N MET A 50 13.24 -2.65 -2.50
CA MET A 50 13.05 -2.28 -1.10
C MET A 50 11.82 -1.39 -0.89
N ASP A 51 11.53 -0.47 -1.82
CA ASP A 51 10.34 0.37 -1.74
C ASP A 51 9.07 -0.45 -1.89
N THR A 52 8.98 -1.30 -2.91
CA THR A 52 7.83 -2.21 -3.09
C THR A 52 7.58 -3.05 -1.83
N ALA A 53 8.63 -3.56 -1.18
CA ALA A 53 8.52 -4.30 0.07
C ALA A 53 7.99 -3.45 1.24
N ARG A 54 8.44 -2.19 1.36
CA ARG A 54 7.97 -1.22 2.37
C ARG A 54 6.50 -0.87 2.18
N TYR A 55 6.11 -0.47 0.96
CA TYR A 55 4.72 -0.10 0.66
C TYR A 55 3.78 -1.27 0.98
N LYS A 56 4.07 -2.47 0.47
CA LYS A 56 3.25 -3.68 0.75
C LYS A 56 3.13 -3.97 2.26
N TYR A 57 4.22 -3.83 3.02
CA TYR A 57 4.19 -4.06 4.47
C TYR A 57 3.31 -3.06 5.23
N ILE A 58 3.37 -1.77 4.87
CA ILE A 58 2.56 -0.74 5.53
C ILE A 58 1.08 -0.96 5.23
N VAL A 59 0.73 -1.31 3.98
CA VAL A 59 -0.65 -1.70 3.61
C VAL A 59 -1.12 -2.85 4.50
N ASP A 60 -0.34 -3.94 4.58
CA ASP A 60 -0.68 -5.11 5.42
C ASP A 60 -0.91 -4.74 6.89
N LEU A 61 -0.08 -3.84 7.43
CA LEU A 61 -0.18 -3.39 8.81
C LEU A 61 -1.45 -2.57 9.05
N CYS A 62 -1.75 -1.62 8.15
CA CYS A 62 -2.93 -0.78 8.23
C CYS A 62 -4.22 -1.58 8.04
N MET A 63 -4.25 -2.53 7.09
CA MET A 63 -5.37 -3.44 6.89
C MET A 63 -5.66 -4.28 8.14
N LYS A 64 -4.63 -4.88 8.75
CA LYS A 64 -4.76 -5.66 10.00
C LYS A 64 -5.27 -4.85 11.18
N LYS A 65 -5.06 -3.53 11.16
CA LYS A 65 -5.49 -2.61 12.22
C LYS A 65 -6.73 -1.80 11.85
N HIS A 66 -7.34 -2.05 10.69
CA HIS A 66 -8.45 -1.28 10.14
C HIS A 66 -8.20 0.23 10.21
N ARG A 67 -6.97 0.67 9.89
CA ARG A 67 -6.60 2.09 9.88
C ARG A 67 -6.48 2.62 8.44
N PRO A 68 -7.02 3.81 8.16
CA PRO A 68 -6.81 4.44 6.85
C PRO A 68 -5.34 4.80 6.66
N LEU A 69 -4.91 4.78 5.40
CA LEU A 69 -3.54 5.04 4.99
C LEU A 69 -3.53 5.99 3.80
N LEU A 70 -2.66 7.00 3.84
CA LEU A 70 -2.43 7.94 2.75
C LEU A 70 -0.95 7.88 2.36
N TYR A 71 -0.69 7.67 1.07
CA TYR A 71 0.67 7.76 0.53
C TYR A 71 0.88 9.11 -0.13
N VAL A 72 1.96 9.79 0.24
CA VAL A 72 2.33 11.10 -0.29
C VAL A 72 3.73 11.02 -0.87
N GLY A 73 3.95 11.68 -2.01
CA GLY A 73 5.26 11.84 -2.62
C GLY A 73 5.15 12.28 -4.09
N PRO A 74 6.29 12.47 -4.78
CA PRO A 74 6.31 12.99 -6.16
C PRO A 74 5.49 12.13 -7.14
N THR A 75 4.93 12.74 -8.18
CA THR A 75 4.24 11.98 -9.24
C THR A 75 5.23 11.08 -10.00
N GLY A 76 4.75 9.98 -10.59
CA GLY A 76 5.57 9.07 -11.40
C GLY A 76 6.47 8.09 -10.63
N THR A 77 6.44 8.03 -9.29
CA THR A 77 7.31 7.13 -8.51
C THR A 77 6.69 5.75 -8.19
N GLY A 78 5.70 5.30 -8.94
CA GLY A 78 5.11 3.96 -8.81
C GLY A 78 4.26 3.69 -7.55
N LYS A 79 4.01 4.69 -6.69
CA LYS A 79 3.25 4.53 -5.44
C LYS A 79 1.89 3.85 -5.64
N SER A 80 1.06 4.40 -6.54
CA SER A 80 -0.27 3.88 -6.83
C SER A 80 -0.22 2.46 -7.38
N VAL A 81 0.75 2.17 -8.25
CA VAL A 81 0.98 0.85 -8.84
C VAL A 81 1.31 -0.19 -7.76
N TYR A 82 2.15 0.15 -6.79
CA TYR A 82 2.51 -0.79 -5.70
C TYR A 82 1.31 -1.15 -4.82
N VAL A 83 0.47 -0.16 -4.51
CA VAL A 83 -0.73 -0.38 -3.69
C VAL A 83 -1.81 -1.11 -4.48
N GLN A 84 -2.02 -0.75 -5.73
CA GLN A 84 -2.93 -1.44 -6.65
C GLN A 84 -2.57 -2.92 -6.78
N GLU A 85 -1.31 -3.27 -7.03
CA GLU A 85 -0.89 -4.67 -7.13
C GLU A 85 -1.19 -5.44 -5.84
N LYS A 86 -0.86 -4.85 -4.68
CA LYS A 86 -1.14 -5.46 -3.37
C LYS A 86 -2.64 -5.70 -3.19
N LEU A 87 -3.45 -4.67 -3.42
CA LEU A 87 -4.89 -4.68 -3.21
C LEU A 87 -5.64 -5.56 -4.22
N MET A 88 -5.13 -5.75 -5.44
CA MET A 88 -5.80 -6.60 -6.43
C MET A 88 -5.39 -8.07 -6.32
N ARG A 89 -4.12 -8.35 -5.99
CA ARG A 89 -3.55 -9.70 -6.08
C ARG A 89 -3.27 -10.39 -4.74
N GLU A 90 -3.00 -9.62 -3.68
CA GLU A 90 -2.46 -10.18 -2.43
C GLU A 90 -3.36 -10.00 -1.20
N ILE A 91 -4.56 -9.45 -1.35
CA ILE A 91 -5.52 -9.32 -0.23
C ILE A 91 -6.45 -10.54 -0.15
N ASP A 92 -6.93 -10.80 1.07
CA ASP A 92 -7.98 -11.75 1.34
C ASP A 92 -9.33 -11.17 0.87
N LYS A 93 -9.81 -11.67 -0.28
CA LYS A 93 -11.04 -11.21 -0.95
C LYS A 93 -12.33 -11.53 -0.18
N GLU A 94 -12.29 -12.44 0.79
CA GLU A 94 -13.45 -12.73 1.64
C GLU A 94 -13.63 -11.67 2.74
N LYS A 95 -12.51 -11.09 3.18
CA LYS A 95 -12.45 -10.09 4.25
C LYS A 95 -12.47 -8.65 3.74
N PHE A 96 -11.84 -8.40 2.59
CA PHE A 96 -11.60 -7.06 2.08
C PHE A 96 -12.01 -6.91 0.61
N VAL A 97 -12.57 -5.75 0.28
CA VAL A 97 -12.83 -5.27 -1.08
C VAL A 97 -12.06 -3.96 -1.25
N ALA A 98 -11.29 -3.86 -2.34
CA ALA A 98 -10.51 -2.68 -2.66
C ALA A 98 -11.33 -1.73 -3.55
N TYR A 99 -11.32 -0.44 -3.19
CA TYR A 99 -11.89 0.62 -4.02
C TYR A 99 -10.81 1.65 -4.38
N PHE A 100 -10.78 2.03 -5.64
CA PHE A 100 -9.85 3.01 -6.19
C PHE A 100 -10.63 4.27 -6.54
N ILE A 101 -10.33 5.38 -5.85
CA ILE A 101 -10.91 6.69 -6.14
C ILE A 101 -9.78 7.60 -6.60
N ASN A 102 -9.94 8.16 -7.80
CA ASN A 102 -9.03 9.14 -8.35
C ASN A 102 -9.61 10.54 -8.10
N PHE A 103 -8.85 11.39 -7.41
CA PHE A 103 -9.18 12.80 -7.25
C PHE A 103 -8.47 13.61 -8.33
N SER A 104 -9.20 14.56 -8.89
CA SER A 104 -8.68 15.58 -9.79
C SER A 104 -9.10 16.96 -9.28
N ALA A 105 -8.60 18.02 -9.94
CA ALA A 105 -9.01 19.40 -9.66
C ALA A 105 -10.54 19.63 -9.79
N GLN A 106 -11.26 18.72 -10.45
CA GLN A 106 -12.71 18.80 -10.66
C GLN A 106 -13.52 17.98 -9.65
N THR A 107 -12.87 17.23 -8.75
CA THR A 107 -13.58 16.42 -7.76
C THR A 107 -14.11 17.29 -6.63
N SER A 108 -15.43 17.39 -6.49
CA SER A 108 -16.07 18.15 -5.40
C SER A 108 -16.23 17.33 -4.12
N SER A 109 -16.43 18.02 -2.99
CA SER A 109 -16.75 17.39 -1.70
C SER A 109 -18.04 16.56 -1.77
N ASN A 110 -19.07 17.06 -2.45
CA ASN A 110 -20.33 16.34 -2.63
C ASN A 110 -20.13 15.04 -3.41
N GLN A 111 -19.37 15.08 -4.51
CA GLN A 111 -19.05 13.87 -5.29
C GLN A 111 -18.30 12.85 -4.42
N THR A 112 -17.33 13.31 -3.63
CA THR A 112 -16.56 12.46 -2.72
C THR A 112 -17.45 11.79 -1.68
N GLN A 113 -18.36 12.54 -1.05
CA GLN A 113 -19.29 12.01 -0.06
C GLN A 113 -20.22 10.96 -0.66
N VAL A 114 -20.77 11.22 -1.86
CA VAL A 114 -21.61 10.26 -2.57
C VAL A 114 -20.85 8.97 -2.86
N ILE A 115 -19.60 9.09 -3.34
CA ILE A 115 -18.75 7.92 -3.58
C ILE A 115 -18.54 7.17 -2.27
N ILE A 116 -18.10 7.82 -1.18
CA ILE A 116 -17.83 7.18 0.11
C ILE A 116 -19.08 6.48 0.68
N PHE A 117 -20.24 7.11 0.66
CA PHE A 117 -21.48 6.52 1.18
C PHE A 117 -21.99 5.34 0.35
N SER A 118 -21.62 5.23 -0.92
CA SER A 118 -21.96 4.08 -1.75
C SER A 118 -21.16 2.81 -1.40
N LEU A 119 -20.09 2.93 -0.59
CA LEU A 119 -19.16 1.85 -0.27
C LEU A 119 -19.61 1.08 0.98
N LYS A 120 -19.44 -0.25 0.99
CA LYS A 120 -19.90 -1.16 2.06
C LYS A 120 -18.79 -1.51 3.08
N ASN A 121 -19.20 -2.07 4.23
CA ASN A 121 -18.44 -2.31 5.47
C ASN A 121 -17.18 -3.24 5.42
N LYS A 122 -16.66 -3.62 4.26
CA LYS A 122 -15.45 -4.47 4.11
C LYS A 122 -14.34 -3.78 3.31
N MET A 123 -14.13 -2.49 3.53
CA MET A 123 -13.41 -1.65 2.56
C MET A 123 -11.96 -1.36 2.95
N VAL A 124 -11.07 -1.46 1.96
CA VAL A 124 -9.80 -0.71 1.94
C VAL A 124 -9.90 0.32 0.82
N LEU A 125 -9.91 1.59 1.20
CA LEU A 125 -9.98 2.70 0.26
C LEU A 125 -8.58 3.16 -0.13
N PHE A 126 -8.29 3.15 -1.42
CA PHE A 126 -7.12 3.80 -1.99
C PHE A 126 -7.54 5.10 -2.68
N ILE A 127 -6.91 6.20 -2.27
CA ILE A 127 -7.10 7.52 -2.85
C ILE A 127 -5.85 7.82 -3.68
N ASP A 128 -6.02 7.92 -4.99
CA ASP A 128 -5.00 8.48 -5.87
C ASP A 128 -5.30 9.97 -6.08
N ILE A 129 -4.40 10.83 -5.63
CA ILE A 129 -4.45 12.26 -5.97
C ILE A 129 -3.56 12.41 -7.19
N SER A 130 -4.10 12.08 -8.36
CA SER A 130 -3.48 12.46 -9.62
C SER A 130 -3.45 13.98 -9.68
N SER A 131 -2.25 14.55 -9.61
CA SER A 131 -2.00 15.94 -10.00
C SER A 131 -2.41 16.18 -11.45
#